data_AF-A0A080WK20-F1
#
_entry.id   AF-A0A080WK20-F1
#
_cell.length_a   1.000
_cell.length_b   1.000
_cell.length_c   1.000
_cell.angle_alpha   90.00
_cell.angle_beta   90.00
_cell.angle_gamma   90.00
#
_symmetry.space_group_name_H-M   'P 1'
#
loop_
_entity.id
_entity.type
_entity.pdbx_description
1 polymer ?
#
loop_
_entity_poly.entity_id
_entity_poly.type
_entity_poly.pdbx_seq_one_letter_code
_entity_poly.pdbx_strand_id
1 'polypeptide(L)'
;MEDTYQSVRNFKGFASSVEGVYMIEASPTLRDIQKKALCGDAPMEECDIGYKSISIHLGVPVYWTEHIRILTQTEDKAPFIIAHEFFDALPIHAFQAVHSPPPETINTPTGPAELRQPSLPLNGTQWRELVVATNPEAEREPDCDYGNDKNDKKLEFRLALAKSPTPASLVMPEMSPRYKALKSTRGSTIEISPESHTYAQEIARLIGGPNPTDKKPLPTRTPAGAALILDYGPSSTIPVNSLRGIKNHQVVSPFATPGEVDLSADVDFTGLAESALNASPGVEVYGPNEQGSFLRSLGIAERAAQLLRNVNDEEKRKQIESSWQRLVERGGGGMGRIYKAMAIVPESGGKRRPVGFGGEVRM
;
A
#
# COMPACT_ATOMS: atom_id res chain seq x y z
N MET A 1 13.89 9.40 3.33
CA MET A 1 14.10 10.73 2.74
C MET A 1 15.46 11.34 3.03
N GLU A 2 15.99 11.26 4.26
CA GLU A 2 17.33 11.80 4.58
C GLU A 2 18.44 11.24 3.67
N ASP A 3 18.54 9.91 3.52
CA ASP A 3 19.53 9.27 2.64
C ASP A 3 19.34 9.65 1.16
N THR A 4 18.08 9.84 0.74
CA THR A 4 17.74 10.32 -0.60
C THR A 4 18.36 11.70 -0.82
N TYR A 5 18.22 12.62 0.15
CA TYR A 5 18.83 13.94 0.07
C TYR A 5 20.36 13.88 0.02
N GLN A 6 20.98 13.09 0.91
CA GLN A 6 22.44 12.93 0.93
C GLN A 6 22.96 12.44 -0.43
N SER A 7 22.25 11.52 -1.07
CA SER A 7 22.59 11.00 -2.38
C SER A 7 22.38 12.05 -3.49
N VAL A 8 21.22 12.73 -3.50
CA VAL A 8 20.83 13.74 -4.49
C VAL A 8 21.79 14.94 -4.50
N ARG A 9 22.31 15.34 -3.34
CA ARG A 9 23.27 16.45 -3.22
C ARG A 9 24.52 16.30 -4.09
N ASN A 10 24.91 15.07 -4.43
CA ASN A 10 26.05 14.81 -5.29
C ASN A 10 25.77 15.16 -6.76
N PHE A 11 24.50 15.26 -7.16
CA PHE A 11 24.06 15.59 -8.51
C PHE A 11 23.57 17.04 -8.58
N LYS A 12 24.51 18.00 -8.62
CA LYS A 12 24.22 19.44 -8.51
C LYS A 12 23.11 19.95 -9.45
N GLY A 13 23.07 19.48 -10.69
CA GLY A 13 22.02 19.85 -11.66
C GLY A 13 20.63 19.41 -11.21
N PHE A 14 20.50 18.17 -10.72
CA PHE A 14 19.23 17.68 -10.18
C PHE A 14 18.90 18.34 -8.84
N ALA A 15 19.85 18.44 -7.92
CA ALA A 15 19.65 19.05 -6.61
C ALA A 15 19.18 20.51 -6.68
N SER A 16 19.71 21.30 -7.62
CA SER A 16 19.29 22.69 -7.85
C SER A 16 17.92 22.83 -8.53
N SER A 17 17.42 21.76 -9.16
CA SER A 17 16.07 21.72 -9.75
C SER A 17 14.97 21.34 -8.75
N VAL A 18 15.34 20.84 -7.58
CA VAL A 18 14.36 20.52 -6.53
C VAL A 18 13.89 21.83 -5.90
N GLU A 19 12.60 22.11 -6.00
CA GLU A 19 12.02 23.36 -5.48
C GLU A 19 11.34 23.19 -4.12
N GLY A 20 10.99 21.95 -3.75
CA GLY A 20 10.34 21.65 -2.49
C GLY A 20 10.10 20.16 -2.34
N VAL A 21 9.84 19.74 -1.10
CA VAL A 21 9.51 18.36 -0.77
C VAL A 21 8.20 18.32 0.00
N TYR A 22 7.35 17.35 -0.34
CA TYR A 22 6.03 17.19 0.23
C TYR A 22 5.96 15.83 0.92
N MET A 23 5.72 15.84 2.22
CA MET A 23 5.54 14.68 3.07
C MET A 23 4.05 14.50 3.33
N ILE A 24 3.48 13.37 2.91
CA ILE A 24 2.10 13.00 3.25
C ILE A 24 2.14 12.28 4.60
N GLU A 25 1.75 12.96 5.68
CA GLU A 25 1.88 12.46 7.06
C GLU A 25 0.71 12.93 7.94
N ALA A 26 -0.10 11.97 8.39
CA ALA A 26 -1.25 12.21 9.24
C ALA A 26 -0.88 12.29 10.73
N SER A 27 0.16 11.60 11.17
CA SER A 27 0.57 11.57 12.58
C SER A 27 1.35 12.81 12.99
N PRO A 28 0.86 13.62 13.96
CA PRO A 28 1.61 14.77 14.46
C PRO A 28 2.95 14.37 15.07
N THR A 29 2.99 13.22 15.76
CA THR A 29 4.22 12.71 16.38
C THR A 29 5.27 12.32 15.34
N LEU A 30 4.86 11.61 14.27
CA LEU A 30 5.80 11.26 13.19
C LEU A 30 6.23 12.49 12.40
N ARG A 31 5.34 13.47 12.21
CA ARG A 31 5.66 14.76 11.61
C ARG A 31 6.77 15.48 12.37
N ASP A 32 6.72 15.53 13.70
CA ASP A 32 7.76 16.15 14.52
C ASP A 32 9.11 15.42 14.41
N ILE A 33 9.09 14.08 14.36
CA ILE A 33 10.29 13.26 14.14
C ILE A 33 10.90 13.54 12.77
N GLN A 34 10.07 13.56 11.72
CA GLN A 34 10.48 13.87 10.35
C GLN A 34 11.02 15.30 10.26
N LYS A 35 10.34 16.28 10.86
CA LYS A 35 10.79 17.68 10.91
C LYS A 35 12.16 17.78 11.55
N LYS A 36 12.37 17.13 12.68
CA LYS A 36 13.68 17.14 13.35
C LYS A 36 14.77 16.56 12.46
N ALA A 37 14.50 15.44 11.78
CA ALA A 37 15.45 14.81 10.86
C ALA A 37 15.75 15.68 9.63
N LEU A 38 14.74 16.27 9.00
CA LEU A 38 14.88 16.95 7.71
C LEU A 38 15.21 18.45 7.80
N CYS A 39 14.83 19.09 8.91
CA CYS A 39 14.86 20.54 9.12
C CYS A 39 15.60 20.97 10.39
N GLY A 40 15.99 20.05 11.26
CA GLY A 40 16.69 20.35 12.52
C GLY A 40 15.90 21.34 13.38
N ASP A 41 16.56 22.43 13.79
CA ASP A 41 16.00 23.48 14.65
C ASP A 41 15.24 24.57 13.88
N ALA A 42 15.13 24.48 12.55
CA ALA A 42 14.37 25.46 11.77
C ALA A 42 12.91 25.53 12.27
N PRO A 43 12.28 26.72 12.31
CA PRO A 43 10.89 26.85 12.75
C PRO A 43 9.95 26.08 11.80
N MET A 44 8.84 25.59 12.36
CA MET A 44 7.75 25.00 11.59
C MET A 44 6.54 25.93 11.71
N GLU A 45 6.02 26.34 10.56
CA GLU A 45 4.91 27.29 10.44
C GLU A 45 3.70 26.61 9.81
N GLU A 46 2.50 27.00 10.24
CA GLU A 46 1.25 26.56 9.62
C GLU A 46 1.01 27.33 8.31
N CYS A 47 0.48 26.65 7.30
CA CYS A 47 0.19 27.19 5.97
C CYS A 47 -1.08 26.57 5.39
N ASP A 48 -1.55 27.08 4.26
CA ASP A 48 -2.83 26.69 3.65
C ASP A 48 -2.99 25.19 3.37
N ILE A 49 -1.86 24.47 3.21
CA ILE A 49 -1.84 23.04 2.86
C ILE A 49 -1.37 22.12 4.00
N GLY A 50 -1.16 22.69 5.20
CA GLY A 50 -0.66 21.99 6.39
C GLY A 50 0.48 22.74 7.06
N TYR A 51 1.67 22.15 7.13
CA TYR A 51 2.84 22.74 7.81
C TYR A 51 4.01 22.89 6.86
N LYS A 52 4.87 23.87 7.13
CA LYS A 52 6.06 24.16 6.33
C LYS A 52 7.27 24.40 7.22
N SER A 53 8.43 23.91 6.78
CA SER A 53 9.75 24.28 7.33
C SER A 53 10.80 24.32 6.21
N ILE A 54 12.07 24.53 6.55
CA ILE A 54 13.18 24.61 5.59
C ILE A 54 14.15 23.46 5.82
N SER A 55 14.49 22.73 4.75
CA SER A 55 15.41 21.60 4.84
C SER A 55 16.84 22.03 5.12
N ILE A 56 17.51 21.36 6.07
CA ILE A 56 18.96 21.54 6.31
C ILE A 56 19.83 20.88 5.23
N HIS A 57 19.26 20.02 4.40
CA HIS A 57 20.00 19.31 3.35
C HIS A 57 20.01 20.10 2.04
N LEU A 58 18.84 20.44 1.49
CA LEU A 58 18.77 21.13 0.20
C LEU A 58 18.52 22.63 0.31
N GLY A 59 18.16 23.16 1.49
CA GLY A 59 17.76 24.56 1.64
C GLY A 59 16.40 24.89 1.01
N VAL A 60 15.64 23.86 0.59
CA VAL A 60 14.32 23.97 -0.02
C VAL A 60 13.22 23.82 1.04
N PRO A 61 12.01 24.36 0.81
CA PRO A 61 10.88 24.15 1.70
C PRO A 61 10.47 22.66 1.77
N VAL A 62 10.16 22.22 2.98
CA VAL A 62 9.52 20.92 3.26
C VAL A 62 8.13 21.19 3.77
N TYR A 63 7.14 20.57 3.12
CA TYR A 63 5.73 20.67 3.45
C TYR A 63 5.25 19.35 4.05
N TRP A 64 4.43 19.42 5.09
CA TRP A 64 3.68 18.28 5.62
C TRP A 64 2.20 18.51 5.42
N THR A 65 1.56 17.55 4.79
CA THR A 65 0.12 17.58 4.50
C THR A 65 -0.49 16.22 4.84
N GLU A 66 -1.77 16.19 5.21
CA GLU A 66 -2.42 14.95 5.64
C GLU A 66 -2.87 14.08 4.47
N HIS A 67 -3.15 14.70 3.32
CA HIS A 67 -3.72 14.00 2.17
C HIS A 67 -3.12 14.47 0.85
N ILE A 68 -2.85 13.50 -0.03
CA ILE A 68 -2.31 13.75 -1.38
C ILE A 68 -3.18 14.69 -2.23
N ARG A 69 -4.49 14.75 -1.98
CA ARG A 69 -5.45 15.60 -2.69
C ARG A 69 -5.28 17.10 -2.42
N ILE A 70 -4.60 17.46 -1.33
CA ILE A 70 -4.34 18.85 -0.97
C ILE A 70 -3.18 19.40 -1.82
N LEU A 71 -2.35 18.53 -2.39
CA LEU A 71 -1.27 18.94 -3.28
C LEU A 71 -1.84 19.64 -4.50
N THR A 72 -1.51 20.92 -4.64
CA THR A 72 -1.95 21.72 -5.78
C THR A 72 -1.23 21.24 -7.03
N GLN A 73 -2.01 20.90 -8.04
CA GLN A 73 -1.49 20.58 -9.37
C GLN A 73 -1.01 21.88 -10.00
N THR A 74 0.30 22.10 -10.01
CA THR A 74 0.93 23.25 -10.66
C THR A 74 1.38 22.83 -12.06
N GLU A 75 1.09 23.66 -13.07
CA GLU A 75 1.28 23.31 -14.49
C GLU A 75 2.75 23.08 -14.87
N ASP A 76 3.68 23.73 -14.16
CA ASP A 76 5.11 23.74 -14.50
C ASP A 76 5.98 22.81 -13.63
N LYS A 77 5.39 21.96 -12.78
CA LYS A 77 6.15 21.09 -11.86
C LYS A 77 6.06 19.62 -12.23
N ALA A 78 7.20 18.95 -12.18
CA ALA A 78 7.32 17.51 -12.37
C ALA A 78 7.43 16.81 -10.99
N PRO A 79 6.38 16.14 -10.50
CA PRO A 79 6.45 15.48 -9.20
C PRO A 79 7.22 14.16 -9.29
N PHE A 80 8.16 13.96 -8.36
CA PHE A 80 8.77 12.66 -8.10
C PHE A 80 8.23 12.11 -6.79
N ILE A 81 7.46 11.03 -6.88
CA ILE A 81 6.70 10.46 -5.77
C ILE A 81 7.36 9.15 -5.35
N ILE A 82 7.57 8.97 -4.04
CA ILE A 82 8.09 7.72 -3.47
C ILE A 82 7.09 7.27 -2.42
N ALA A 83 6.56 6.06 -2.58
CA ALA A 83 5.74 5.37 -1.60
C ALA A 83 6.46 4.07 -1.22
N HIS A 84 7.03 4.01 -0.03
CA HIS A 84 7.82 2.88 0.46
C HIS A 84 7.20 2.37 1.75
N GLU A 85 6.60 1.18 1.72
CA GLU A 85 5.82 0.61 2.84
C GLU A 85 4.73 1.58 3.29
N PHE A 86 3.92 2.00 2.32
CA PHE A 86 2.84 2.96 2.53
C PHE A 86 1.48 2.32 2.29
N PHE A 87 1.38 1.44 1.28
CA PHE A 87 0.12 0.88 0.84
C PHE A 87 -0.31 -0.32 1.69
N ASP A 88 0.66 -1.02 2.29
CA ASP A 88 0.41 -2.16 3.17
C ASP A 88 -0.22 -1.79 4.52
N ALA A 89 0.01 -0.56 4.98
CA ALA A 89 -0.60 0.02 6.16
C ALA A 89 -2.01 0.57 5.92
N LEU A 90 -2.46 0.64 4.65
CA LEU A 90 -3.78 1.18 4.33
C LEU A 90 -4.90 0.17 4.64
N PRO A 91 -6.09 0.63 5.07
CA PRO A 91 -7.20 -0.26 5.38
C PRO A 91 -7.60 -1.15 4.20
N ILE A 92 -7.93 -2.40 4.51
CA ILE A 92 -8.45 -3.39 3.57
C ILE A 92 -9.86 -3.86 3.97
N HIS A 93 -10.64 -4.23 2.97
CA HIS A 93 -11.85 -5.04 3.13
C HIS A 93 -11.58 -6.44 2.60
N ALA A 94 -11.96 -7.47 3.35
CA ALA A 94 -11.84 -8.86 2.93
C ALA A 94 -13.22 -9.44 2.63
N PHE A 95 -13.36 -10.14 1.50
CA PHE A 95 -14.63 -10.73 1.06
C PHE A 95 -14.45 -12.21 0.74
N GLN A 96 -15.50 -13.00 0.94
CA GLN A 96 -15.57 -14.41 0.59
C GLN A 96 -16.81 -14.69 -0.26
N ALA A 97 -16.64 -15.44 -1.34
CA ALA A 97 -17.73 -15.90 -2.19
C ALA A 97 -18.45 -17.07 -1.51
N VAL A 98 -19.73 -16.88 -1.20
CA VAL A 98 -20.59 -17.90 -0.59
C VAL A 98 -21.80 -18.17 -1.46
N HIS A 99 -22.25 -19.43 -1.44
CA HIS A 99 -23.51 -19.78 -2.03
C HIS A 99 -24.62 -19.41 -1.05
N SER A 100 -25.56 -18.58 -1.48
CA SER A 100 -26.76 -18.33 -0.67
C SER A 100 -27.54 -19.64 -0.50
N PRO A 101 -27.92 -20.04 0.72
CA PRO A 101 -28.92 -21.09 0.86
C PRO A 101 -30.25 -20.60 0.25
N PRO A 102 -31.08 -21.50 -0.29
CA PRO A 102 -32.43 -21.13 -0.71
C PRO A 102 -33.19 -20.49 0.46
N PRO A 103 -34.14 -19.57 0.21
CA PRO A 103 -34.88 -18.89 1.27
C PRO A 103 -35.52 -19.90 2.22
N GLU A 104 -35.24 -19.75 3.52
CA GLU A 104 -35.81 -20.61 4.56
C GLU A 104 -37.33 -20.36 4.66
N THR A 105 -38.12 -21.38 4.31
CA THR A 105 -39.56 -21.41 4.59
C THR A 105 -39.78 -21.72 6.07
N ILE A 106 -40.48 -20.85 6.79
CA ILE A 106 -40.89 -21.13 8.16
C ILE A 106 -42.30 -21.75 8.12
N ASN A 107 -42.51 -22.84 8.84
CA ASN A 107 -43.86 -23.38 9.04
C ASN A 107 -44.62 -22.48 10.02
N THR A 108 -45.62 -21.76 9.52
CA THR A 108 -46.58 -21.03 10.36
C THR A 108 -47.84 -21.88 10.60
N PRO A 109 -48.65 -21.58 11.63
CA PRO A 109 -49.94 -22.25 11.85
C PRO A 109 -50.89 -22.18 10.64
N THR A 110 -50.64 -21.25 9.71
CA THR A 110 -51.39 -21.02 8.47
C THR A 110 -50.75 -21.63 7.22
N GLY A 111 -49.64 -22.39 7.36
CA GLY A 111 -48.89 -23.02 6.26
C GLY A 111 -47.45 -22.55 6.15
N PRO A 112 -46.67 -23.05 5.17
CA PRO A 112 -45.31 -22.57 4.91
C PRO A 112 -45.37 -21.09 4.49
N ALA A 113 -44.70 -20.21 5.24
CA ALA A 113 -44.56 -18.80 4.90
C ALA A 113 -43.12 -18.52 4.49
N GLU A 114 -42.95 -17.92 3.31
CA GLU A 114 -41.67 -17.37 2.88
C GLU A 114 -41.39 -16.07 3.64
N LEU A 115 -40.26 -16.01 4.35
CA LEU A 115 -39.76 -14.76 4.91
C LEU A 115 -39.54 -13.76 3.77
N ARG A 116 -40.18 -12.58 3.83
CA ARG A 116 -39.88 -11.46 2.93
C ARG A 116 -38.42 -11.02 3.12
N GLN A 117 -37.52 -11.59 2.34
CA GLN A 117 -36.18 -11.06 2.16
C GLN A 117 -36.22 -9.94 1.09
N PRO A 118 -35.41 -8.88 1.23
CA PRO A 118 -35.36 -7.83 0.22
C PRO A 118 -35.02 -8.41 -1.15
N SER A 119 -35.72 -7.91 -2.17
CA SER A 119 -35.73 -8.37 -3.57
C SER A 119 -34.41 -8.17 -4.30
N LEU A 120 -33.35 -8.83 -3.84
CA LEU A 120 -32.14 -9.09 -4.61
C LEU A 120 -32.25 -10.53 -5.13
N PRO A 121 -31.76 -10.84 -6.34
CA PRO A 121 -31.73 -12.23 -6.82
C PRO A 121 -30.86 -13.06 -5.87
N LEU A 122 -31.52 -13.76 -4.94
CA LEU A 122 -30.91 -14.56 -3.86
C LEU A 122 -30.43 -15.94 -4.35
N ASN A 123 -30.72 -16.29 -5.60
CA ASN A 123 -30.20 -17.50 -6.23
C ASN A 123 -28.84 -17.21 -6.88
N GLY A 124 -27.77 -17.71 -6.27
CA GLY A 124 -26.42 -17.62 -6.84
C GLY A 124 -25.32 -17.44 -5.80
N THR A 125 -24.08 -17.39 -6.28
CA THR A 125 -22.93 -17.06 -5.43
C THR A 125 -22.88 -15.56 -5.17
N GLN A 126 -22.77 -15.18 -3.91
CA GLN A 126 -22.73 -13.80 -3.45
C GLN A 126 -21.44 -13.55 -2.68
N TRP A 127 -20.95 -12.30 -2.73
CA TRP A 127 -19.89 -11.87 -1.84
C TRP A 127 -20.47 -11.61 -0.45
N ARG A 128 -19.73 -12.02 0.57
CA ARG A 128 -19.95 -11.64 1.97
C ARG A 128 -18.64 -11.10 2.52
N GLU A 129 -18.75 -10.03 3.29
CA GLU A 129 -17.61 -9.40 3.93
C GLU A 129 -17.17 -10.19 5.16
N LEU A 130 -15.86 -10.32 5.37
CA LEU A 130 -15.26 -10.79 6.61
C LEU A 130 -15.13 -9.58 7.53
N VAL A 131 -15.90 -9.60 8.62
CA VAL A 131 -15.96 -8.53 9.62
C VAL A 131 -15.28 -8.97 10.91
N VAL A 132 -14.79 -8.01 11.69
CA VAL A 132 -14.31 -8.27 13.04
C VAL A 132 -15.51 -8.47 13.96
N ALA A 133 -15.54 -9.60 14.68
CA ALA A 133 -16.57 -9.93 15.65
C ALA A 133 -15.94 -10.34 16.98
N THR A 134 -16.70 -10.20 18.07
CA THR A 134 -16.29 -10.73 19.37
C THR A 134 -16.14 -12.25 19.30
N ASN A 135 -15.20 -12.77 20.08
CA ASN A 135 -14.95 -14.20 20.20
C ASN A 135 -15.75 -14.80 21.38
N PRO A 136 -16.85 -15.55 21.14
CA PRO A 136 -17.68 -16.09 22.23
C PRO A 136 -16.98 -17.17 23.05
N GLU A 137 -15.83 -17.68 22.61
CA GLU A 137 -15.01 -18.63 23.35
C GLU A 137 -14.16 -17.93 24.41
N ALA A 138 -13.82 -16.66 24.21
CA ALA A 138 -13.06 -15.87 25.18
C ALA A 138 -13.89 -15.56 26.46
N GLU A 139 -15.21 -15.62 26.37
CA GLU A 139 -16.15 -15.34 27.47
C GLU A 139 -16.47 -16.57 28.35
N ARG A 140 -16.17 -17.79 27.89
CA ARG A 140 -16.69 -19.04 28.51
C ARG A 140 -15.79 -19.68 29.57
N GLU A 141 -14.54 -19.24 29.73
CA GLU A 141 -13.61 -19.84 30.70
C GLU A 141 -13.23 -18.82 31.81
N PRO A 142 -13.84 -18.92 33.01
CA PRO A 142 -13.32 -18.29 34.21
C PRO A 142 -12.23 -19.18 34.82
N ASP A 143 -11.02 -18.62 34.96
CA ASP A 143 -9.92 -19.07 35.82
C ASP A 143 -9.77 -20.60 36.04
N CYS A 144 -9.05 -21.28 35.15
CA CYS A 144 -8.43 -22.55 35.50
C CYS A 144 -6.98 -22.66 34.99
N ASP A 145 -6.18 -23.29 35.86
CA ASP A 145 -4.74 -23.20 36.03
C ASP A 145 -3.90 -23.91 34.94
N TYR A 146 -2.63 -23.51 34.84
CA TYR A 146 -1.66 -23.68 33.76
C TYR A 146 -1.56 -25.05 33.05
N GLY A 147 -1.59 -25.01 31.70
CA GLY A 147 -1.12 -26.06 30.79
C GLY A 147 -0.60 -25.49 29.47
N ASN A 148 0.62 -25.87 29.08
CA ASN A 148 1.44 -25.31 27.99
C ASN A 148 0.87 -25.49 26.56
N ASP A 149 -0.11 -24.68 26.15
CA ASP A 149 -0.39 -24.39 24.73
C ASP A 149 -0.50 -22.88 24.51
N LYS A 150 0.66 -22.23 24.37
CA LYS A 150 0.82 -20.79 24.22
C LYS A 150 0.67 -20.39 22.75
N ASN A 151 -0.48 -19.82 22.35
CA ASN A 151 -0.56 -18.57 21.56
C ASN A 151 -1.95 -18.22 21.01
N ASP A 152 -2.91 -19.15 20.96
CA ASP A 152 -4.23 -18.89 20.35
C ASP A 152 -5.39 -18.73 21.35
N LYS A 153 -5.16 -19.09 22.62
CA LYS A 153 -6.22 -19.07 23.62
C LYS A 153 -6.34 -17.70 24.28
N LYS A 154 -7.47 -17.04 23.96
CA LYS A 154 -8.00 -15.75 24.47
C LYS A 154 -7.81 -14.52 23.58
N LEU A 155 -7.92 -14.66 22.26
CA LEU A 155 -8.18 -13.52 21.39
C LEU A 155 -9.62 -13.01 21.64
N GLU A 156 -9.76 -11.73 21.99
CA GLU A 156 -11.06 -11.06 22.21
C GLU A 156 -11.89 -10.97 20.92
N PHE A 157 -11.20 -10.84 19.78
CA PHE A 157 -11.80 -10.69 18.46
C PHE A 157 -11.39 -11.80 17.51
N ARG A 158 -12.24 -12.03 16.50
CA ARG A 158 -11.99 -12.94 15.38
C ARG A 158 -12.60 -12.40 14.10
N LEU A 159 -12.14 -12.90 12.95
CA LEU A 159 -12.87 -12.72 11.70
C LEU A 159 -14.14 -13.58 11.69
N ALA A 160 -15.24 -13.00 11.25
CA ALA A 160 -16.51 -13.67 11.04
C ALA A 160 -17.11 -13.23 9.71
N LEU A 161 -17.77 -14.14 9.03
CA LEU A 161 -18.48 -13.78 7.81
C LEU A 161 -19.77 -13.02 8.15
N ALA A 162 -20.01 -11.91 7.47
CA ALA A 162 -21.26 -11.16 7.57
C ALA A 162 -22.45 -12.07 7.19
N LYS A 163 -23.52 -12.02 7.99
CA LYS A 163 -24.73 -12.83 7.75
C LYS A 163 -25.47 -12.39 6.48
N SER A 164 -25.46 -11.10 6.21
CA SER A 164 -26.12 -10.45 5.07
C SER A 164 -25.09 -9.70 4.22
N PRO A 165 -25.38 -9.45 2.93
CA PRO A 165 -24.51 -8.60 2.11
C PRO A 165 -24.41 -7.20 2.73
N THR A 166 -23.19 -6.68 2.84
CA THR A 166 -22.90 -5.29 3.20
C THR A 166 -22.86 -4.42 1.94
N PRO A 167 -23.04 -3.09 2.04
CA PRO A 167 -22.87 -2.19 0.90
C PRO A 167 -21.50 -2.36 0.20
N ALA A 168 -20.44 -2.54 0.98
CA ALA A 168 -19.09 -2.80 0.45
C ALA A 168 -19.04 -4.11 -0.37
N SER A 169 -19.65 -5.19 0.13
CA SER A 169 -19.69 -6.48 -0.56
C SER A 169 -20.47 -6.47 -1.88
N LEU A 170 -21.37 -5.50 -2.06
CA LEU A 170 -22.16 -5.34 -3.29
C LEU A 170 -21.42 -4.54 -4.36
N VAL A 171 -20.50 -3.66 -3.97
CA VAL A 171 -19.87 -2.68 -4.87
C VAL A 171 -18.40 -3.01 -5.12
N MET A 172 -17.61 -3.24 -4.07
CA MET A 172 -16.15 -3.33 -4.21
C MET A 172 -15.69 -4.52 -5.06
N PRO A 173 -16.21 -5.75 -4.86
CA PRO A 173 -15.87 -6.87 -5.73
C PRO A 173 -16.33 -6.71 -7.18
N GLU A 174 -17.18 -5.71 -7.47
CA GLU A 174 -17.68 -5.41 -8.80
C GLU A 174 -16.88 -4.28 -9.50
N MET A 175 -15.83 -3.76 -8.87
CA MET A 175 -15.00 -2.66 -9.43
C MET A 175 -13.98 -3.13 -10.47
N SER A 176 -13.52 -4.38 -10.41
CA SER A 176 -12.55 -4.96 -11.35
C SER A 176 -13.05 -6.29 -11.92
N PRO A 177 -12.84 -6.55 -13.24
CA PRO A 177 -13.09 -7.86 -13.83
C PRO A 177 -12.36 -9.00 -13.11
N ARG A 178 -11.17 -8.74 -12.53
CA ARG A 178 -10.39 -9.73 -11.78
C ARG A 178 -11.15 -10.22 -10.55
N TYR A 179 -11.73 -9.29 -9.78
CA TYR A 179 -12.54 -9.63 -8.60
C TYR A 179 -13.83 -10.35 -9.02
N LYS A 180 -14.52 -9.87 -10.06
CA LYS A 180 -15.76 -10.49 -10.57
C LYS A 180 -15.57 -11.93 -11.01
N ALA A 181 -14.46 -12.23 -11.68
CA ALA A 181 -14.17 -13.58 -12.18
C ALA A 181 -14.15 -14.62 -11.05
N LEU A 182 -13.70 -14.23 -9.85
CA LEU A 182 -13.63 -15.12 -8.70
C LEU A 182 -14.99 -15.39 -8.04
N LYS A 183 -16.01 -14.56 -8.29
CA LYS A 183 -17.34 -14.70 -7.67
C LYS A 183 -17.99 -16.05 -7.92
N SER A 184 -17.70 -16.68 -9.07
CA SER A 184 -18.25 -17.99 -9.42
C SER A 184 -17.61 -19.14 -8.62
N THR A 185 -16.40 -18.94 -8.09
CA THR A 185 -15.63 -19.95 -7.36
C THR A 185 -16.02 -19.94 -5.89
N ARG A 186 -16.74 -20.97 -5.45
CA ARG A 186 -17.18 -21.10 -4.05
C ARG A 186 -15.97 -21.05 -3.10
N GLY A 187 -16.06 -20.21 -2.08
CA GLY A 187 -15.04 -20.08 -1.05
C GLY A 187 -13.83 -19.24 -1.45
N SER A 188 -13.77 -18.70 -2.67
CA SER A 188 -12.72 -17.76 -3.04
C SER A 188 -12.79 -16.54 -2.13
N THR A 189 -11.63 -16.08 -1.67
CA THR A 189 -11.48 -14.84 -0.92
C THR A 189 -10.78 -13.79 -1.76
N ILE A 190 -11.04 -12.52 -1.46
CA ILE A 190 -10.35 -11.37 -2.04
C ILE A 190 -10.18 -10.30 -0.97
N GLU A 191 -9.07 -9.57 -1.02
CA GLU A 191 -8.83 -8.38 -0.20
C GLU A 191 -8.69 -7.16 -1.10
N ILE A 192 -9.36 -6.07 -0.73
CA ILE A 192 -9.45 -4.84 -1.52
C ILE A 192 -9.20 -3.65 -0.61
N SER A 193 -8.24 -2.79 -0.97
CA SER A 193 -8.02 -1.49 -0.30
C SER A 193 -8.56 -0.34 -1.17
N PRO A 194 -9.73 0.24 -0.83
CA PRO A 194 -10.26 1.38 -1.57
C PRO A 194 -9.38 2.63 -1.45
N GLU A 195 -8.68 2.78 -0.32
CA GLU A 195 -7.72 3.87 -0.12
C GLU A 195 -6.50 3.72 -1.03
N SER A 196 -5.96 2.50 -1.13
CA SER A 196 -4.87 2.21 -2.07
C SER A 196 -5.23 2.56 -3.51
N HIS A 197 -6.44 2.19 -3.95
CA HIS A 197 -6.94 2.58 -5.27
C HIS A 197 -7.00 4.10 -5.41
N THR A 198 -7.53 4.79 -4.41
CA THR A 198 -7.62 6.25 -4.40
C THR A 198 -6.25 6.90 -4.53
N TYR A 199 -5.26 6.50 -3.72
CA TYR A 199 -3.90 7.04 -3.82
C TYR A 199 -3.26 6.77 -5.18
N ALA A 200 -3.43 5.57 -5.75
CA ALA A 200 -2.94 5.28 -7.10
C ALA A 200 -3.58 6.18 -8.17
N GLN A 201 -4.87 6.47 -8.05
CA GLN A 201 -5.57 7.40 -8.94
C GLN A 201 -5.03 8.83 -8.81
N GLU A 202 -4.83 9.33 -7.59
CA GLU A 202 -4.30 10.69 -7.38
C GLU A 202 -2.85 10.81 -7.84
N ILE A 203 -2.01 9.78 -7.62
CA ILE A 203 -0.65 9.71 -8.18
C ILE A 203 -0.70 9.77 -9.71
N ALA A 204 -1.59 9.00 -10.34
CA ALA A 204 -1.73 9.02 -11.80
C ALA A 204 -2.16 10.40 -12.31
N ARG A 205 -3.13 11.06 -11.68
CA ARG A 205 -3.54 12.43 -12.03
C ARG A 205 -2.42 13.45 -11.82
N LEU A 206 -1.65 13.30 -10.73
CA LEU A 206 -0.49 14.12 -10.45
C LEU A 206 0.64 13.95 -11.46
N ILE A 207 0.65 12.88 -12.26
CA ILE A 207 1.69 12.63 -13.29
C ILE A 207 1.14 12.93 -14.69
N GLY A 208 0.06 12.25 -15.08
CA GLY A 208 -0.53 12.30 -16.42
C GLY A 208 -1.58 13.38 -16.64
N GLY A 209 -2.02 14.09 -15.59
CA GLY A 209 -3.12 15.05 -15.66
C GLY A 209 -4.50 14.38 -15.53
N PRO A 210 -5.59 15.18 -15.58
CA PRO A 210 -6.95 14.70 -15.39
C PRO A 210 -7.42 13.77 -16.51
N ASN A 211 -8.39 12.92 -16.21
CA ASN A 211 -9.05 12.13 -17.23
C ASN A 211 -10.03 13.03 -18.00
N PRO A 212 -10.07 13.00 -19.35
CA PRO A 212 -11.04 13.76 -20.13
C PRO A 212 -12.52 13.50 -19.76
N THR A 213 -12.80 12.36 -19.12
CA THR A 213 -14.14 11.98 -18.65
C THR A 213 -14.48 12.50 -17.24
N ASP A 214 -13.57 13.20 -16.57
CA ASP A 214 -13.79 13.74 -15.23
C ASP A 214 -14.88 14.84 -15.26
N LYS A 215 -15.88 14.72 -14.37
CA LYS A 215 -17.03 15.66 -14.27
C LYS A 215 -16.63 17.11 -13.96
N LYS A 216 -15.46 17.31 -13.37
CA LYS A 216 -14.83 18.61 -13.12
C LYS A 216 -13.43 18.54 -13.71
N PRO A 217 -13.21 19.04 -14.94
CA PRO A 217 -11.89 19.00 -15.55
C PRO A 217 -10.95 19.89 -14.73
N LEU A 218 -9.88 19.29 -14.21
CA LEU A 218 -8.71 20.04 -13.74
C LEU A 218 -8.01 20.68 -14.96
N PRO A 219 -7.14 21.70 -14.75
CA PRO A 219 -6.37 22.28 -15.84
C PRO A 219 -5.59 21.20 -16.60
N THR A 220 -5.62 21.27 -17.93
CA THR A 220 -4.84 20.39 -18.79
C THR A 220 -3.36 20.73 -18.67
N ARG A 221 -2.53 19.75 -18.34
CA ARG A 221 -1.07 19.93 -18.23
C ARG A 221 -0.32 18.92 -19.08
N THR A 222 0.95 19.20 -19.35
CA THR A 222 1.83 18.21 -19.98
C THR A 222 2.16 17.10 -18.97
N PRO A 223 1.98 15.81 -19.30
CA PRO A 223 2.38 14.71 -18.46
C PRO A 223 3.87 14.79 -18.07
N ALA A 224 4.16 14.74 -16.76
CA ALA A 224 5.51 14.92 -16.22
C ALA A 224 5.66 14.27 -14.85
N GLY A 225 6.90 13.98 -14.45
CA GLY A 225 7.22 13.36 -13.17
C GLY A 225 7.36 11.83 -13.23
N ALA A 226 7.35 11.19 -12.08
CA ALA A 226 7.34 9.73 -11.92
C ALA A 226 6.95 9.35 -10.48
N ALA A 227 6.37 8.17 -10.30
CA ALA A 227 6.19 7.56 -8.99
C ALA A 227 6.93 6.22 -8.90
N LEU A 228 7.49 5.92 -7.74
CA LEU A 228 8.03 4.62 -7.36
C LEU A 228 7.29 4.12 -6.12
N ILE A 229 6.62 2.98 -6.27
CA ILE A 229 5.91 2.28 -5.21
C ILE A 229 6.71 1.03 -4.87
N LEU A 230 7.09 0.90 -3.60
CA LEU A 230 7.86 -0.21 -3.05
C LEU A 230 7.10 -0.77 -1.86
N ASP A 231 6.58 -1.97 -2.01
CA ASP A 231 5.78 -2.61 -0.97
C ASP A 231 5.77 -4.12 -1.16
N TYR A 232 5.29 -4.89 -0.18
CA TYR A 232 5.14 -6.32 -0.35
C TYR A 232 3.74 -6.72 -0.80
N GLY A 233 3.69 -7.81 -1.55
CA GLY A 233 2.46 -8.33 -2.10
C GLY A 233 2.69 -9.27 -3.29
N PRO A 234 1.60 -9.85 -3.82
CA PRO A 234 1.66 -10.70 -5.00
C PRO A 234 2.04 -9.92 -6.26
N SER A 235 2.72 -10.59 -7.20
CA SER A 235 3.07 -9.96 -8.49
C SER A 235 1.89 -9.83 -9.46
N SER A 236 0.93 -10.76 -9.42
CA SER A 236 -0.16 -10.85 -10.41
C SER A 236 -1.49 -11.36 -9.87
N THR A 237 -1.52 -11.92 -8.65
CA THR A 237 -2.74 -12.43 -8.02
C THR A 237 -3.37 -11.38 -7.12
N ILE A 238 -4.63 -11.61 -6.75
CA ILE A 238 -5.32 -10.79 -5.75
C ILE A 238 -4.85 -11.26 -4.36
N PRO A 239 -4.52 -10.34 -3.43
CA PRO A 239 -4.19 -10.69 -2.06
C PRO A 239 -5.32 -11.48 -1.37
N VAL A 240 -4.92 -12.46 -0.57
CA VAL A 240 -5.82 -13.31 0.23
C VAL A 240 -5.16 -13.68 1.55
N ASN A 241 -5.91 -13.60 2.65
CA ASN A 241 -5.46 -13.94 4.00
C ASN A 241 -4.13 -13.27 4.36
N SER A 242 -3.97 -11.99 3.99
CA SER A 242 -2.69 -11.29 4.10
C SER A 242 -2.59 -10.37 5.32
N LEU A 243 -3.71 -10.12 6.02
CA LEU A 243 -3.73 -9.35 7.24
C LEU A 243 -2.89 -10.03 8.32
N ARG A 244 -1.84 -9.35 8.78
CA ARG A 244 -0.92 -9.85 9.81
C ARG A 244 -0.69 -8.82 10.89
N GLY A 245 -0.42 -9.31 12.10
CA GLY A 245 0.08 -8.50 13.20
C GLY A 245 1.59 -8.64 13.35
N ILE A 246 2.29 -7.56 13.63
CA ILE A 246 3.72 -7.54 13.93
C ILE A 246 3.93 -6.88 15.30
N LYS A 247 4.58 -7.61 16.21
CA LYS A 247 4.97 -7.09 17.54
C LYS A 247 6.34 -7.61 17.90
N ASN A 248 7.25 -6.75 18.34
CA ASN A 248 8.62 -7.11 18.73
C ASN A 248 9.37 -7.95 17.67
N HIS A 249 9.21 -7.59 16.38
CA HIS A 249 9.78 -8.31 15.23
C HIS A 249 9.28 -9.76 15.05
N GLN A 250 8.12 -10.10 15.61
CA GLN A 250 7.48 -11.41 15.45
C GLN A 250 6.09 -11.25 14.85
N VAL A 251 5.73 -12.20 13.98
CA VAL A 251 4.37 -12.30 13.45
C VAL A 251 3.47 -12.82 14.56
N VAL A 252 2.44 -12.05 14.87
CA VAL A 252 1.41 -12.35 15.87
C VAL A 252 0.03 -12.28 15.20
N SER A 253 -0.99 -12.78 15.91
CA SER A 253 -2.37 -12.58 15.46
C SER A 253 -2.67 -11.08 15.36
N PRO A 254 -3.34 -10.60 14.29
CA PRO A 254 -3.76 -9.20 14.19
C PRO A 254 -4.78 -8.81 15.28
N PHE A 255 -5.38 -9.78 15.97
CA PHE A 255 -6.30 -9.55 17.08
C PHE A 255 -5.64 -9.66 18.46
N ALA A 256 -4.33 -9.90 18.52
CA ALA A 256 -3.60 -9.87 19.77
C ALA A 256 -3.46 -8.41 20.25
N THR A 257 -3.87 -8.11 21.49
CA THR A 257 -3.72 -6.77 22.11
C THR A 257 -3.99 -5.59 21.13
N PRO A 258 -5.23 -5.40 20.64
CA PRO A 258 -5.53 -4.37 19.64
C PRO A 258 -5.05 -2.98 20.07
N GLY A 259 -4.39 -2.26 19.15
CA GLY A 259 -3.75 -0.97 19.42
C GLY A 259 -2.28 -1.06 19.83
N GLU A 260 -1.78 -2.24 20.22
CA GLU A 260 -0.35 -2.47 20.52
C GLU A 260 0.36 -3.33 19.48
N VAL A 261 -0.38 -3.85 18.50
CA VAL A 261 0.13 -4.65 17.39
C VAL A 261 0.09 -3.81 16.13
N ASP A 262 1.22 -3.78 15.43
CA ASP A 262 1.32 -3.16 14.12
C ASP A 262 0.62 -4.05 13.08
N LEU A 263 -0.21 -3.46 12.23
CA LEU A 263 -1.04 -4.20 11.29
C LEU A 263 -0.57 -3.93 9.88
N SER A 264 -0.58 -5.00 9.07
CA SER A 264 -0.28 -4.84 7.66
C SER A 264 -0.93 -5.88 6.77
N ALA A 265 -1.06 -5.56 5.48
CA ALA A 265 -1.66 -6.41 4.46
C ALA A 265 -0.87 -6.37 3.13
N ASP A 266 -0.94 -7.45 2.35
CA ASP A 266 -0.30 -7.51 1.03
C ASP A 266 -0.97 -6.50 0.07
N VAL A 267 -0.15 -5.81 -0.73
CA VAL A 267 -0.61 -4.85 -1.74
C VAL A 267 -1.03 -5.54 -3.05
N ASP A 268 -2.24 -5.23 -3.55
CA ASP A 268 -2.69 -5.64 -4.89
C ASP A 268 -2.07 -4.73 -5.97
N PHE A 269 -0.82 -5.00 -6.34
CA PHE A 269 -0.09 -4.22 -7.36
C PHE A 269 -0.84 -4.15 -8.69
N THR A 270 -1.54 -5.22 -9.11
CA THR A 270 -2.33 -5.17 -10.34
C THR A 270 -3.56 -4.26 -10.16
N GLY A 271 -4.18 -4.24 -8.98
CA GLY A 271 -5.26 -3.30 -8.64
C GLY A 271 -4.79 -1.84 -8.62
N LEU A 272 -3.57 -1.57 -8.13
CA LEU A 272 -2.94 -0.24 -8.22
C LEU A 272 -2.76 0.18 -9.68
N ALA A 273 -2.25 -0.72 -10.53
CA ALA A 273 -2.05 -0.46 -11.96
C ALA A 273 -3.38 -0.16 -12.68
N GLU A 274 -4.41 -0.98 -12.47
CA GLU A 274 -5.75 -0.75 -13.02
C GLU A 274 -6.30 0.61 -12.57
N SER A 275 -6.14 0.95 -11.28
CA SER A 275 -6.60 2.23 -10.73
C SER A 275 -5.88 3.43 -11.35
N ALA A 276 -4.56 3.35 -11.50
CA ALA A 276 -3.76 4.40 -12.12
C ALA A 276 -4.13 4.63 -13.59
N LEU A 277 -4.18 3.55 -14.39
CA LEU A 277 -4.49 3.61 -15.82
C LEU A 277 -5.92 4.12 -16.08
N ASN A 278 -6.88 3.75 -15.22
CA ASN A 278 -8.26 4.25 -15.34
C ASN A 278 -8.37 5.74 -14.95
N ALA A 279 -7.54 6.22 -14.02
CA ALA A 279 -7.60 7.61 -13.55
C ALA A 279 -6.93 8.62 -14.47
N SER A 280 -5.96 8.22 -15.30
CA SER A 280 -5.35 9.12 -16.27
C SER A 280 -4.87 8.34 -17.50
N PRO A 281 -5.32 8.71 -18.72
CA PRO A 281 -4.73 8.16 -19.95
C PRO A 281 -3.32 8.70 -20.23
N GLY A 282 -2.85 9.68 -19.45
CA GLY A 282 -1.53 10.29 -19.60
C GLY A 282 -0.41 9.56 -18.85
N VAL A 283 -0.64 8.34 -18.35
CA VAL A 283 0.36 7.54 -17.63
C VAL A 283 0.52 6.12 -18.18
N GLU A 284 1.73 5.60 -18.04
CA GLU A 284 2.09 4.18 -18.17
C GLU A 284 2.45 3.62 -16.81
N VAL A 285 2.17 2.33 -16.60
CA VAL A 285 2.57 1.60 -15.39
C VAL A 285 3.54 0.48 -15.75
N TYR A 286 4.64 0.39 -15.00
CA TYR A 286 5.67 -0.63 -15.16
C TYR A 286 5.87 -1.45 -13.88
N GLY A 287 6.07 -2.75 -14.03
CA GLY A 287 6.16 -3.70 -12.93
C GLY A 287 4.80 -4.37 -12.63
N PRO A 288 4.64 -4.97 -11.44
CA PRO A 288 5.61 -5.03 -10.36
C PRO A 288 6.83 -5.92 -10.68
N ASN A 289 8.03 -5.43 -10.42
CA ASN A 289 9.26 -6.23 -10.43
C ASN A 289 9.61 -6.68 -9.01
N GLU A 290 10.21 -7.87 -8.85
CA GLU A 290 10.79 -8.28 -7.56
C GLU A 290 11.87 -7.26 -7.12
N GLN A 291 11.85 -6.86 -5.84
CA GLN A 291 12.80 -5.89 -5.28
C GLN A 291 14.25 -6.29 -5.54
N GLY A 292 14.59 -7.57 -5.39
CA GLY A 292 15.94 -8.04 -5.60
C GLY A 292 16.44 -7.82 -7.03
N SER A 293 15.58 -8.05 -8.02
CA SER A 293 15.90 -7.77 -9.43
C SER A 293 15.99 -6.28 -9.71
N PHE A 294 15.05 -5.49 -9.16
CA PHE A 294 15.05 -4.03 -9.28
C PHE A 294 16.34 -3.41 -8.71
N LEU A 295 16.68 -3.69 -7.45
CA LEU A 295 17.87 -3.14 -6.80
C LEU A 295 19.17 -3.58 -7.47
N ARG A 296 19.25 -4.81 -7.97
CA ARG A 296 20.41 -5.29 -8.75
C ARG A 296 20.56 -4.51 -10.05
N SER A 297 19.46 -4.26 -10.75
CA SER A 297 19.50 -3.45 -11.99
C SER A 297 19.89 -1.98 -11.76
N LEU A 298 19.70 -1.47 -10.54
CA LEU A 298 20.15 -0.13 -10.12
C LEU A 298 21.59 -0.09 -9.57
N GLY A 299 22.28 -1.23 -9.52
CA GLY A 299 23.68 -1.31 -9.12
C GLY A 299 23.93 -1.36 -7.60
N ILE A 300 23.02 -1.98 -6.84
CA ILE A 300 23.18 -2.11 -5.37
C ILE A 300 24.45 -2.88 -4.98
N ALA A 301 24.88 -3.86 -5.79
CA ALA A 301 26.07 -4.66 -5.49
C ALA A 301 27.36 -3.82 -5.62
N GLU A 302 27.41 -2.96 -6.64
CA GLU A 302 28.48 -2.02 -6.89
C GLU A 302 28.55 -0.99 -5.76
N ARG A 303 27.39 -0.49 -5.31
CA ARG A 303 27.32 0.43 -4.17
C ARG A 303 27.78 -0.25 -2.88
N ALA A 304 27.35 -1.48 -2.61
CA ALA A 304 27.80 -2.25 -1.45
C ALA A 304 29.32 -2.46 -1.48
N ALA A 305 29.88 -2.84 -2.63
CA ALA A 305 31.33 -3.00 -2.81
C ALA A 305 32.09 -1.68 -2.56
N GLN A 306 31.56 -0.54 -2.99
CA GLN A 306 32.16 0.77 -2.68
C GLN A 306 32.13 1.09 -1.19
N LEU A 307 31.00 0.84 -0.50
CA LEU A 307 30.87 1.08 0.93
C LEU A 307 31.86 0.23 1.74
N LEU A 308 32.08 -1.02 1.33
CA LEU A 308 32.98 -1.95 2.01
C LEU A 308 34.49 -1.62 1.86
N ARG A 309 34.89 -0.76 0.92
CA ARG A 309 36.32 -0.41 0.72
C ARG A 309 36.92 0.38 1.88
N ASN A 310 36.13 1.21 2.53
CA ASN A 310 36.60 2.17 3.54
C ASN A 310 36.15 1.79 4.95
N VAL A 311 35.66 0.57 5.16
CA VAL A 311 35.18 0.07 6.46
C VAL A 311 36.28 -0.78 7.07
N ASN A 312 36.92 -0.23 8.11
CA ASN A 312 37.96 -0.93 8.88
C ASN A 312 37.39 -1.75 10.05
N ASP A 313 36.13 -1.52 10.41
CA ASP A 313 35.42 -2.21 11.48
C ASP A 313 34.74 -3.47 10.92
N GLU A 314 35.17 -4.63 11.41
CA GLU A 314 34.71 -5.94 10.94
C GLU A 314 33.23 -6.19 11.25
N GLU A 315 32.71 -5.67 12.36
CA GLU A 315 31.29 -5.84 12.71
C GLU A 315 30.41 -4.99 11.77
N LYS A 316 30.82 -3.75 11.52
CA LYS A 316 30.16 -2.90 10.52
C LYS A 316 30.24 -3.49 9.11
N ARG A 317 31.37 -4.13 8.77
CA ARG A 317 31.55 -4.82 7.50
C ARG A 317 30.53 -5.94 7.32
N LYS A 318 30.42 -6.86 8.29
CA LYS A 318 29.41 -7.94 8.29
C LYS A 318 27.99 -7.41 8.28
N GLN A 319 27.72 -6.31 8.99
CA GLN A 319 26.41 -5.68 9.00
C GLN A 319 26.03 -5.18 7.61
N ILE A 320 26.93 -4.49 6.91
CA ILE A 320 26.68 -4.03 5.54
C ILE A 320 26.45 -5.23 4.61
N GLU A 321 27.34 -6.23 4.66
CA GLU A 321 27.25 -7.44 3.83
C GLU A 321 25.92 -8.18 4.01
N SER A 322 25.53 -8.45 5.25
CA SER A 322 24.24 -9.11 5.55
C SER A 322 23.03 -8.25 5.17
N SER A 323 23.09 -6.94 5.38
CA SER A 323 21.95 -6.03 5.10
C SER A 323 21.64 -5.93 3.61
N TRP A 324 22.64 -5.70 2.75
CA TRP A 324 22.37 -5.59 1.31
C TRP A 324 21.98 -6.94 0.71
N GLN A 325 22.55 -8.05 1.20
CA GLN A 325 22.16 -9.40 0.81
C GLN A 325 20.69 -9.66 1.16
N ARG A 326 20.27 -9.35 2.39
CA ARG A 326 18.87 -9.49 2.83
C ARG A 326 17.89 -8.73 1.92
N LEU A 327 18.26 -7.54 1.46
CA LEU A 327 17.42 -6.73 0.56
C LEU A 327 17.19 -7.38 -0.82
N VAL A 328 18.15 -8.17 -1.32
CA VAL A 328 18.11 -8.74 -2.69
C VAL A 328 17.90 -10.24 -2.75
N GLU A 329 18.08 -10.94 -1.63
CA GLU A 329 17.96 -12.38 -1.56
C GLU A 329 16.49 -12.81 -1.75
N ARG A 330 16.28 -13.82 -2.60
CA ARG A 330 14.94 -14.30 -2.98
C ARG A 330 14.39 -15.38 -2.05
N GLY A 331 15.23 -15.97 -1.21
CA GLY A 331 14.91 -17.07 -0.29
C GLY A 331 15.40 -16.79 1.13
N GLY A 332 15.26 -17.76 2.03
CA GLY A 332 15.91 -17.71 3.36
C GLY A 332 15.46 -16.61 4.32
N GLY A 333 14.29 -15.99 4.09
CA GLY A 333 13.83 -14.82 4.85
C GLY A 333 14.32 -13.47 4.30
N GLY A 334 14.96 -13.47 3.12
CA GLY A 334 15.30 -12.27 2.37
C GLY A 334 14.06 -11.55 1.80
N MET A 335 14.20 -10.25 1.60
CA MET A 335 13.13 -9.35 1.15
C MET A 335 13.01 -9.29 -0.37
N GLY A 336 14.00 -9.81 -1.11
CA GLY A 336 14.13 -9.60 -2.55
C GLY A 336 12.97 -10.15 -3.38
N ARG A 337 12.29 -11.21 -2.93
CA ARG A 337 11.11 -11.79 -3.59
C ARG A 337 9.79 -11.24 -3.05
N ILE A 338 9.74 -10.93 -1.75
CA ILE A 338 8.51 -10.55 -1.05
C ILE A 338 8.10 -9.12 -1.45
N TYR A 339 9.07 -8.20 -1.45
CA TYR A 339 8.86 -6.83 -1.90
C TYR A 339 8.83 -6.73 -3.41
N LYS A 340 8.04 -5.77 -3.90
CA LYS A 340 7.86 -5.43 -5.30
C LYS A 340 8.11 -3.95 -5.52
N ALA A 341 8.58 -3.62 -6.70
CA ALA A 341 8.73 -2.26 -7.20
C ALA A 341 7.77 -2.04 -8.36
N MET A 342 6.99 -0.97 -8.33
CA MET A 342 6.14 -0.51 -9.43
C MET A 342 6.45 0.95 -9.74
N ALA A 343 6.47 1.31 -11.02
CA ALA A 343 6.61 2.69 -11.46
C ALA A 343 5.36 3.16 -12.21
N ILE A 344 4.97 4.41 -11.96
CA ILE A 344 3.96 5.13 -12.75
C ILE A 344 4.69 6.31 -13.38
N VAL A 345 4.63 6.43 -14.70
CA VAL A 345 5.36 7.47 -15.46
C VAL A 345 4.47 8.07 -16.54
N PRO A 346 4.80 9.24 -17.11
CA PRO A 346 4.08 9.81 -18.24
C PRO A 346 3.99 8.85 -19.43
N GLU A 347 2.83 8.85 -20.10
CA GLU A 347 2.59 8.07 -21.31
C GLU A 347 3.59 8.45 -22.42
N SER A 348 4.17 7.43 -23.06
CA SER A 348 5.24 7.57 -24.04
C SER A 348 5.11 6.60 -25.22
N GLY A 349 4.00 5.87 -25.33
CA GLY A 349 3.81 4.78 -26.29
C GLY A 349 4.75 3.60 -26.04
N GLY A 350 5.13 3.37 -24.79
CA GLY A 350 6.08 2.35 -24.34
C GLY A 350 7.53 2.60 -24.77
N LYS A 351 7.82 3.79 -25.34
CA LYS A 351 9.16 4.12 -25.87
C LYS A 351 10.17 4.46 -24.78
N ARG A 352 9.70 4.98 -23.64
CA ARG A 352 10.56 5.42 -22.54
C ARG A 352 10.31 4.59 -21.28
N ARG A 353 10.86 3.38 -21.26
CA ARG A 353 10.84 2.54 -20.06
C ARG A 353 11.66 3.18 -18.94
N PRO A 354 11.19 3.17 -17.68
CA PRO A 354 11.97 3.69 -16.55
C PRO A 354 13.16 2.78 -16.22
N VAL A 355 14.23 3.39 -15.71
CA VAL A 355 15.42 2.67 -15.23
C VAL A 355 15.00 1.72 -14.10
N GLY A 356 15.50 0.48 -14.15
CA GLY A 356 15.09 -0.58 -13.23
C GLY A 356 13.86 -1.39 -13.67
N PHE A 357 13.22 -0.98 -14.77
CA PHE A 357 12.06 -1.66 -15.37
C PHE A 357 12.33 -2.07 -16.83
N GLY A 358 13.60 -2.34 -17.15
CA GLY A 358 14.06 -2.63 -18.51
C GLY A 358 14.32 -1.39 -19.38
N GLY A 359 14.31 -0.19 -18.78
CA GLY A 359 14.81 1.02 -19.40
C GLY A 359 16.33 1.18 -19.23
N GLU A 360 16.96 1.84 -20.21
CA GLU A 360 18.39 2.14 -20.21
C GLU A 360 18.61 3.66 -20.17
N VAL A 361 19.72 4.08 -19.55
CA VAL A 361 20.19 5.46 -19.65
C VAL A 361 21.06 5.57 -20.89
N ARG A 362 20.50 6.11 -21.98
CA ARG A 362 21.31 6.49 -23.15
C ARG A 362 22.02 7.80 -22.82
N MET A 363 23.34 7.72 -22.64
CA MET A 363 24.20 8.89 -22.46
C MET A 363 24.47 9.59 -23.79
#